data_AF-A0A1B6H7E3-F1
#
_entry.id   AF-A0A1B6H7E3-F1
#
_cell.length_a   1.000
_cell.length_b   1.000
_cell.length_c   1.000
_cell.angle_alpha   90.00
_cell.angle_beta   90.00
_cell.angle_gamma   90.00
#
_symmetry.space_group_name_H-M   'P 1'
#
loop_
_entity.id
_entity.type
_entity.pdbx_description
1 polymer ?
#
loop_
_entity_poly.entity_id
_entity_poly.type
_entity_poly.pdbx_seq_one_letter_code
_entity_poly.pdbx_strand_id
1 'polypeptide(L)'
;TIVEAIAQVWLTTETKRPKQLVCAPSNAACNLITERLIKSLPKAKILRLFSYSADLSDVSESILLHSNYDSTSGWVIFPELKKILEHDIIIVTIMTAGRLVTGGAEGMFRYVYIDECGQASEPESLVAIAGLITTRKRHISGQLVMAGDPEQLGPVLSSQLAIDFGLGISFLERLMKHVD
;
A
#
# COMPACT_ATOMS: atom_id res chain seq x y z
N THR A 1 4.85 15.67 1.41
CA THR A 1 4.80 14.52 0.47
C THR A 1 4.34 13.28 1.24
N ILE A 2 3.89 12.20 0.57
CA ILE A 2 3.33 11.02 1.27
C ILE A 2 4.34 10.34 2.21
N VAL A 3 5.61 10.27 1.79
CA VAL A 3 6.74 9.75 2.60
C VAL A 3 6.87 10.52 3.91
N GLU A 4 6.81 11.85 3.84
CA GLU A 4 6.91 12.71 5.02
C GLU A 4 5.70 12.51 5.94
N ALA A 5 4.49 12.36 5.40
CA ALA A 5 3.31 12.07 6.22
C ALA A 5 3.45 10.75 6.99
N ILE A 6 3.91 9.68 6.32
CA ILE A 6 4.19 8.38 6.95
C ILE A 6 5.26 8.52 8.04
N ALA A 7 6.33 9.27 7.75
CA ALA A 7 7.42 9.51 8.69
C ALA A 7 6.97 10.29 9.92
N GLN A 8 6.22 11.37 9.76
CA GLN A 8 5.71 12.18 10.87
C GLN A 8 4.78 11.36 11.76
N VAL A 9 3.84 10.61 11.19
CA VAL A 9 2.96 9.72 11.98
C VAL A 9 3.77 8.69 12.78
N TRP A 10 4.84 8.15 12.20
CA TRP A 10 5.73 7.25 12.93
C TRP A 10 6.46 7.99 14.06
N LEU A 11 7.06 9.15 13.79
CA LEU A 11 7.90 9.92 14.71
C LEU A 11 7.12 10.48 15.91
N THR A 12 5.88 10.95 15.72
CA THR A 12 5.11 11.62 16.77
C THR A 12 4.41 10.67 17.75
N THR A 13 4.50 9.36 17.55
CA THR A 13 3.76 8.38 18.38
C THR A 13 4.71 7.57 19.26
N GLU A 14 4.99 8.05 20.47
CA GLU A 14 6.04 7.47 21.35
C GLU A 14 5.61 6.21 22.12
N THR A 15 4.34 6.07 22.50
CA THR A 15 3.90 4.99 23.42
C THR A 15 3.47 3.71 22.71
N LYS A 16 2.79 3.81 21.57
CA LYS A 16 2.41 2.67 20.73
C LYS A 16 2.32 3.12 19.28
N ARG A 17 3.36 2.82 18.50
CA ARG A 17 3.40 3.20 17.08
C ARG A 17 2.23 2.56 16.33
N PRO A 18 1.43 3.36 15.60
CA PRO A 18 0.27 2.85 14.89
C PRO A 18 0.75 2.00 13.71
N LYS A 19 0.02 0.92 13.39
CA LYS A 19 0.31 0.13 12.20
C LYS A 19 -0.08 0.91 10.96
N GLN A 20 0.87 1.06 10.05
CA GLN A 20 0.74 1.80 8.82
C GLN A 20 0.88 0.85 7.63
N LEU A 21 -0.11 0.86 6.73
CA LEU A 21 -0.06 0.18 5.45
C LEU A 21 0.14 1.22 4.35
N VAL A 22 1.11 1.00 3.49
CA VAL A 22 1.41 1.88 2.37
C VAL A 22 1.25 1.08 1.09
N CYS A 23 0.38 1.58 0.21
CA CYS A 23 0.03 0.95 -1.03
C CYS A 23 0.38 1.84 -2.22
N ALA A 24 0.75 1.20 -3.33
CA ALA A 24 0.81 1.84 -4.63
C ALA A 24 0.44 0.82 -5.73
N PRO A 25 0.04 1.27 -6.93
CA PRO A 25 -0.33 0.36 -8.02
C PRO A 25 0.85 -0.48 -8.53
N SER A 26 2.06 0.09 -8.52
CA SER A 26 3.26 -0.53 -9.11
C SER A 26 4.33 -0.90 -8.09
N ASN A 27 5.14 -1.91 -8.42
CA ASN A 27 6.30 -2.29 -7.61
C ASN A 27 7.34 -1.16 -7.55
N ALA A 28 7.53 -0.42 -8.65
CA ALA A 28 8.47 0.70 -8.72
C ALA A 28 8.09 1.81 -7.72
N ALA A 29 6.82 2.20 -7.66
CA ALA A 29 6.34 3.19 -6.69
C ALA A 29 6.55 2.71 -5.24
N CYS A 30 6.18 1.45 -4.95
CA CYS A 30 6.43 0.86 -3.63
C CYS A 30 7.92 0.88 -3.26
N ASN A 31 8.80 0.52 -4.19
CA ASN A 31 10.24 0.47 -3.98
C ASN A 31 10.82 1.86 -3.71
N LEU A 32 10.38 2.88 -4.44
CA LEU A 32 10.78 4.27 -4.23
C LEU A 32 10.38 4.76 -2.83
N ILE A 33 9.17 4.45 -2.38
CA ILE A 33 8.70 4.78 -1.04
C ILE A 33 9.55 4.06 0.01
N THR A 34 9.79 2.76 -0.17
CA THR A 34 10.63 1.96 0.72
C THR A 34 12.03 2.55 0.87
N GLU A 35 12.69 2.90 -0.24
CA GLU A 35 14.04 3.45 -0.21
C GLU A 35 14.10 4.77 0.56
N ARG A 36 13.12 5.66 0.35
CA ARG A 36 13.07 6.95 1.06
C ARG A 36 12.77 6.78 2.55
N LEU A 37 11.91 5.82 2.92
CA LEU A 37 11.57 5.56 4.31
C LEU A 37 12.71 4.89 5.08
N ILE A 38 13.42 3.92 4.48
CA ILE A 38 14.60 3.30 5.12
C ILE A 38 15.66 4.36 5.43
N LYS A 39 15.90 5.28 4.48
CA LYS A 39 16.87 6.38 4.66
C LYS A 39 16.45 7.38 5.75
N SER A 40 15.16 7.71 5.84
CA SER A 40 14.65 8.71 6.79
C SER A 40 14.34 8.14 8.19
N LEU A 41 14.04 6.85 8.29
CA LEU A 41 13.59 6.19 9.51
C LEU A 41 14.40 4.91 9.81
N PRO A 42 15.72 5.01 10.09
CA PRO A 42 16.59 3.83 10.27
C PRO A 42 16.22 2.95 11.48
N LYS A 43 15.37 3.46 12.39
CA LYS A 43 14.87 2.72 13.56
C LYS A 43 13.48 2.10 13.35
N ALA A 44 12.80 2.43 12.25
CA ALA A 44 11.48 1.90 11.96
C ALA A 44 11.59 0.45 11.45
N LYS A 45 10.70 -0.42 11.93
CA LYS A 45 10.56 -1.75 11.35
C LYS A 45 9.73 -1.63 10.07
N ILE A 46 10.41 -1.56 8.93
CA ILE A 46 9.80 -1.42 7.60
C ILE A 46 9.82 -2.77 6.90
N LEU A 47 8.69 -3.16 6.30
CA LEU A 47 8.57 -4.37 5.49
C LEU A 47 8.02 -4.07 4.09
N ARG A 48 8.79 -4.38 3.06
CA ARG A 48 8.37 -4.41 1.66
C ARG A 48 7.85 -5.81 1.30
N LEU A 49 6.54 -5.92 1.07
CA LEU A 49 5.89 -7.18 0.68
C LEU A 49 5.75 -7.31 -0.84
N PHE A 50 6.58 -8.14 -1.44
CA PHE A 50 6.48 -8.54 -2.83
C PHE A 50 5.48 -9.69 -3.03
N SER A 51 4.86 -9.74 -4.22
CA SER A 51 4.13 -10.91 -4.70
C SER A 51 5.12 -12.01 -5.11
N TYR A 52 4.65 -13.27 -5.15
CA TYR A 52 5.49 -14.39 -5.57
C TYR A 52 6.05 -14.23 -7.00
N SER A 53 5.28 -13.59 -7.89
CA SER A 53 5.64 -13.31 -9.28
C SER A 53 6.35 -11.96 -9.48
N ALA A 54 6.77 -11.27 -8.41
CA ALA A 54 7.45 -10.00 -8.56
C ALA A 54 8.82 -10.20 -9.20
N ASP A 55 9.12 -9.40 -10.23
CA ASP A 55 10.47 -9.30 -10.76
C ASP A 55 11.35 -8.48 -9.80
N LEU A 56 12.49 -9.05 -9.40
CA LEU A 56 13.42 -8.48 -8.44
C LEU A 56 14.77 -8.10 -9.06
N SER A 57 14.97 -8.27 -10.37
CA SER A 57 16.27 -8.07 -11.02
C SER A 57 16.86 -6.66 -10.80
N ASP A 58 16.01 -5.64 -10.76
CA ASP A 58 16.43 -4.23 -10.56
C ASP A 58 16.17 -3.71 -9.13
N VAL A 59 15.90 -4.59 -8.17
CA VAL A 59 15.62 -4.19 -6.79
C VAL A 59 16.93 -4.09 -6.00
N SER A 60 17.14 -2.95 -5.33
CA SER A 60 18.36 -2.73 -4.55
C SER A 60 18.46 -3.65 -3.33
N GLU A 61 19.69 -4.03 -2.97
CA GLU A 61 19.95 -4.90 -1.80
C GLU A 61 19.37 -4.34 -0.50
N SER A 62 19.41 -3.02 -0.32
CA SER A 62 18.80 -2.35 0.83
C SER A 62 17.30 -2.61 0.93
N ILE A 63 16.58 -2.61 -0.20
CA ILE A 63 15.15 -2.94 -0.23
C ILE A 63 14.95 -4.43 0.04
N LEU A 64 15.76 -5.31 -0.56
CA LEU A 64 15.67 -6.75 -0.34
C LEU A 64 15.84 -7.12 1.14
N LEU A 65 16.77 -6.48 1.85
CA LEU A 65 16.99 -6.66 3.29
C LEU A 65 15.79 -6.24 4.16
N HIS A 66 14.94 -5.35 3.66
CA HIS A 66 13.72 -4.90 4.32
C HIS A 66 12.47 -5.50 3.69
N SER A 67 12.59 -6.66 3.02
CA SER A 67 11.50 -7.28 2.29
C SER A 67 11.22 -8.71 2.74
N ASN A 68 10.25 -9.34 2.08
CA ASN A 68 9.98 -10.77 2.23
C ASN A 68 10.74 -11.67 1.24
N TYR A 69 11.82 -11.14 0.65
CA TYR A 69 12.79 -11.95 -0.08
C TYR A 69 13.65 -12.75 0.91
N ASP A 70 13.71 -14.07 0.71
CA ASP A 70 14.60 -14.94 1.47
C ASP A 70 15.86 -15.24 0.67
N SER A 71 16.99 -14.67 1.09
CA SER A 71 18.29 -14.87 0.44
C SER A 71 18.81 -16.31 0.53
N THR A 72 18.30 -17.11 1.48
CA THR A 72 18.70 -18.51 1.63
C THR A 72 18.09 -19.38 0.54
N SER A 73 16.79 -19.22 0.29
CA SER A 73 16.09 -19.96 -0.75
C SER A 73 16.15 -19.29 -2.13
N GLY A 74 16.42 -17.98 -2.17
CA GLY A 74 16.41 -17.18 -3.40
C GLY A 74 15.01 -16.78 -3.86
N TRP A 75 13.98 -16.99 -3.02
CA TRP A 75 12.57 -16.78 -3.38
C TRP A 75 11.87 -15.74 -2.50
N VAL A 76 10.81 -15.16 -3.05
CA VAL A 76 9.85 -14.37 -2.27
C VAL A 76 8.96 -15.31 -1.48
N ILE A 77 9.06 -15.26 -0.14
CA ILE A 77 8.23 -16.07 0.76
C ILE A 77 7.25 -15.15 1.44
N PHE A 78 5.95 -15.40 1.29
CA PHE A 78 4.95 -14.58 1.97
C PHE A 78 4.85 -15.01 3.45
N PRO A 79 5.16 -14.12 4.42
CA PRO A 79 5.18 -14.51 5.83
C PRO A 79 3.77 -14.70 6.40
N GLU A 80 3.68 -15.38 7.53
CA GLU A 80 2.46 -15.40 8.34
C GLU A 80 2.08 -14.00 8.80
N LEU A 81 0.78 -13.72 8.91
CA LEU A 81 0.26 -12.41 9.31
C LEU A 81 0.89 -11.90 10.61
N LYS A 82 1.11 -12.79 11.60
CA LYS A 82 1.75 -12.43 12.87
C LYS A 82 3.14 -11.78 12.66
N LYS A 83 3.97 -12.35 11.78
CA LYS A 83 5.30 -11.83 11.45
C LYS A 83 5.22 -10.51 10.67
N ILE A 84 4.25 -10.40 9.76
CA ILE A 84 4.00 -9.14 9.05
C ILE A 84 3.70 -8.02 10.06
N LEU A 85 2.84 -8.28 11.03
CA LEU A 85 2.40 -7.32 12.04
C LEU A 85 3.45 -6.99 13.11
N GLU A 86 4.62 -7.62 13.11
CA GLU A 86 5.76 -7.19 13.94
C GLU A 86 6.39 -5.89 13.41
N HIS A 87 6.10 -5.52 12.17
CA HIS A 87 6.61 -4.32 11.50
C HIS A 87 5.68 -3.12 11.70
N ASP A 88 6.25 -1.93 11.80
CA ASP A 88 5.50 -0.68 12.02
C ASP A 88 4.87 -0.17 10.72
N ILE A 89 5.63 -0.29 9.62
CA ILE A 89 5.26 0.21 8.30
C ILE A 89 5.37 -0.96 7.31
N ILE A 90 4.27 -1.29 6.65
CA ILE A 90 4.20 -2.36 5.66
C ILE A 90 3.89 -1.72 4.31
N ILE A 91 4.72 -2.01 3.31
CA ILE A 91 4.68 -1.40 1.98
C ILE A 91 4.41 -2.51 0.97
N VAL A 92 3.32 -2.41 0.23
CA VAL A 92 2.81 -3.51 -0.61
C VAL A 92 2.07 -2.95 -1.83
N THR A 93 2.05 -3.66 -2.95
CA THR A 93 1.19 -3.21 -4.07
C THR A 93 -0.29 -3.35 -3.70
N ILE A 94 -1.15 -2.51 -4.28
CA ILE A 94 -2.60 -2.51 -4.01
C ILE A 94 -3.18 -3.93 -4.15
N MET A 95 -2.87 -4.62 -5.25
CA MET A 95 -3.37 -5.98 -5.48
C MET A 95 -2.83 -7.00 -4.49
N THR A 96 -1.57 -6.86 -4.06
CA THR A 96 -0.98 -7.77 -3.07
C THR A 96 -1.54 -7.52 -1.66
N ALA A 97 -2.04 -6.31 -1.37
CA ALA A 97 -2.70 -5.99 -0.10
C ALA A 97 -3.96 -6.84 0.13
N GLY A 98 -4.63 -7.30 -0.93
CA GLY A 98 -5.76 -8.23 -0.83
C GLY A 98 -5.43 -9.53 -0.08
N ARG A 99 -4.15 -9.98 -0.12
CA ARG A 99 -3.70 -11.14 0.67
C ARG A 99 -3.73 -10.90 2.17
N LEU A 100 -3.56 -9.64 2.61
CA LEU A 100 -3.65 -9.28 4.02
C LEU A 100 -5.10 -9.38 4.51
N VAL A 101 -6.05 -8.94 3.68
CA VAL A 101 -7.49 -9.06 3.97
C VAL A 101 -7.86 -10.53 4.14
N THR A 102 -7.54 -11.37 3.15
CA THR A 102 -7.86 -12.81 3.22
C THR A 102 -7.05 -13.54 4.31
N GLY A 103 -5.88 -13.00 4.67
CA GLY A 103 -5.04 -13.49 5.76
C GLY A 103 -5.54 -13.10 7.16
N GLY A 104 -6.64 -12.34 7.26
CA GLY A 104 -7.27 -11.99 8.53
C GLY A 104 -6.78 -10.66 9.14
N ALA A 105 -6.18 -9.76 8.36
CA ALA A 105 -5.72 -8.45 8.83
C ALA A 105 -6.85 -7.41 9.08
N GLU A 106 -8.06 -7.90 9.38
CA GLU A 106 -9.27 -7.09 9.41
C GLU A 106 -9.20 -5.97 10.46
N GLY A 107 -9.26 -4.72 10.00
CA GLY A 107 -9.22 -3.53 10.86
C GLY A 107 -7.91 -3.33 11.63
N MET A 108 -6.83 -4.03 11.24
CA MET A 108 -5.56 -4.01 11.99
C MET A 108 -4.68 -2.79 11.71
N PHE A 109 -4.98 -2.04 10.64
CA PHE A 109 -4.22 -0.86 10.26
C PHE A 109 -4.93 0.41 10.73
N ARG A 110 -4.19 1.29 11.39
CA ARG A 110 -4.72 2.60 11.80
C ARG A 110 -4.57 3.64 10.70
N TYR A 111 -3.57 3.47 9.84
CA TYR A 111 -3.37 4.31 8.66
C TYR A 111 -3.18 3.43 7.43
N VAL A 112 -3.91 3.75 6.36
CA VAL A 112 -3.68 3.24 5.01
C VAL A 112 -3.35 4.42 4.13
N TYR A 113 -2.23 4.31 3.41
CA TYR A 113 -1.79 5.27 2.42
C TYR A 113 -1.89 4.62 1.04
N ILE A 114 -2.41 5.34 0.05
CA ILE A 114 -2.39 4.92 -1.35
C ILE A 114 -1.68 6.03 -2.14
N ASP A 115 -0.45 5.77 -2.58
CA ASP A 115 0.28 6.64 -3.50
C ASP A 115 -0.08 6.31 -4.95
N GLU A 116 0.06 7.27 -5.86
CA GLU A 116 -0.35 7.13 -7.26
C GLU A 116 -1.79 6.62 -7.43
N CYS A 117 -2.70 7.01 -6.53
CA CYS A 117 -4.07 6.50 -6.47
C CYS A 117 -4.88 6.85 -7.74
N GLY A 118 -4.48 7.90 -8.48
CA GLY A 118 -5.07 8.26 -9.77
C GLY A 118 -4.85 7.19 -10.86
N GLN A 119 -3.79 6.38 -10.76
CA GLN A 119 -3.47 5.33 -11.72
C GLN A 119 -4.23 4.01 -11.45
N ALA A 120 -4.89 3.88 -10.30
CA ALA A 120 -5.67 2.70 -9.94
C ALA A 120 -7.15 2.93 -10.23
N SER A 121 -7.78 1.94 -10.85
CA SER A 121 -9.24 1.93 -10.95
C SER A 121 -9.87 1.95 -9.56
N GLU A 122 -11.12 2.41 -9.48
CA GLU A 122 -11.82 2.43 -8.19
C GLU A 122 -11.88 1.05 -7.50
N PRO A 123 -12.20 -0.05 -8.21
CA PRO A 123 -12.17 -1.39 -7.61
C PRO A 123 -10.79 -1.79 -7.08
N GLU A 124 -9.71 -1.43 -7.78
CA GLU A 124 -8.35 -1.70 -7.31
C GLU A 124 -8.07 -0.94 -6.01
N SER A 125 -8.34 0.36 -5.97
CA SER A 125 -8.14 1.19 -4.77
C SER A 125 -8.89 0.63 -3.55
N LEU A 126 -10.09 0.09 -3.77
CA LEU A 126 -10.89 -0.53 -2.72
C LEU A 126 -10.24 -1.79 -2.11
N VAL A 127 -9.37 -2.51 -2.83
CA VAL A 127 -8.62 -3.66 -2.28
C VAL A 127 -7.74 -3.25 -1.10
N ALA A 128 -7.15 -2.06 -1.15
CA ALA A 128 -6.32 -1.52 -0.07
C ALA A 128 -7.13 -0.95 1.11
N ILE A 129 -8.46 -0.83 0.96
CA ILE A 129 -9.36 -0.19 1.93
C ILE A 129 -10.21 -1.24 2.64
N ALA A 130 -10.95 -2.02 1.86
CA ALA A 130 -11.96 -2.94 2.32
C ALA A 130 -11.32 -4.09 3.11
N GLY A 131 -11.69 -4.20 4.39
CA GLY A 131 -11.14 -5.21 5.28
C GLY A 131 -9.75 -4.89 5.82
N LEU A 132 -9.19 -3.70 5.58
CA LEU A 132 -7.93 -3.27 6.18
C LEU A 132 -8.15 -2.14 7.18
N ILE A 133 -8.96 -1.14 6.79
CA ILE A 133 -9.43 -0.06 7.67
C ILE A 133 -10.93 -0.10 7.93
N THR A 134 -11.61 -1.12 7.40
CA THR A 134 -13.04 -1.38 7.64
C THR A 134 -13.23 -2.74 8.27
N THR A 135 -14.22 -2.87 9.16
CA THR A 135 -14.63 -4.16 9.74
C THR A 135 -15.93 -4.68 9.11
N ARG A 136 -16.24 -5.96 9.30
CA ARG A 136 -17.51 -6.61 8.91
C ARG A 136 -18.75 -5.88 9.43
N LYS A 137 -18.61 -5.13 10.52
CA LYS A 137 -19.66 -4.28 11.10
C LYS A 137 -19.78 -2.92 10.43
N ARG A 138 -19.13 -2.71 9.28
CA ARG A 138 -19.09 -1.45 8.51
C ARG A 138 -18.51 -0.28 9.31
N HIS A 139 -17.72 -0.57 10.34
CA HIS A 139 -17.02 0.44 11.13
C HIS A 139 -15.66 0.73 10.51
N ILE A 140 -15.35 2.01 10.30
CA ILE A 140 -14.04 2.50 9.86
C ILE A 140 -13.15 2.63 11.10
N SER A 141 -12.08 1.83 11.17
CA SER A 141 -11.18 1.73 12.33
C SER A 141 -9.86 2.50 12.16
N GLY A 142 -9.68 3.18 11.02
CA GLY A 142 -8.44 3.87 10.67
C GLY A 142 -8.67 5.09 9.78
N GLN A 143 -7.56 5.69 9.36
CA GLN A 143 -7.53 6.84 8.45
C GLN A 143 -6.99 6.43 7.09
N LEU A 144 -7.63 6.90 6.04
CA LEU A 144 -7.21 6.73 4.65
C LEU A 144 -6.55 8.02 4.17
N VAL A 145 -5.37 7.91 3.58
CA VAL A 145 -4.67 9.00 2.90
C VAL A 145 -4.43 8.57 1.47
N MET A 146 -4.96 9.32 0.51
CA MET A 146 -4.74 9.07 -0.92
C MET A 146 -3.93 10.22 -1.50
N ALA A 147 -2.93 9.87 -2.31
CA ALA A 147 -2.12 10.82 -3.05
C ALA A 147 -2.03 10.38 -4.52
N GLY A 148 -1.88 11.35 -5.41
CA GLY A 148 -1.83 11.14 -6.86
C GLY A 148 -2.30 12.41 -7.56
N ASP A 149 -2.12 12.43 -8.87
CA ASP A 149 -2.55 13.51 -9.74
C ASP A 149 -3.58 12.98 -10.75
N PRO A 150 -4.88 13.32 -10.62
CA PRO A 150 -5.92 12.86 -11.54
C PRO A 150 -5.71 13.32 -12.99
N GLU A 151 -4.92 14.37 -13.22
CA GLU A 151 -4.64 14.90 -14.56
C GLU A 151 -3.42 14.22 -15.23
N GLN A 152 -2.76 13.27 -14.54
CA GLN A 152 -1.69 12.44 -15.11
C GLN A 152 -2.25 11.12 -15.66
N LEU A 153 -1.49 10.02 -15.54
CA LEU A 153 -1.92 8.70 -16.00
C LEU A 153 -3.10 8.20 -15.15
N GLY A 154 -4.16 7.79 -15.82
CA GLY A 154 -5.30 7.11 -15.22
C GLY A 154 -5.17 5.58 -15.21
N PRO A 155 -6.23 4.87 -14.80
CA PRO A 155 -6.30 3.41 -14.87
C PRO A 155 -6.10 2.87 -16.29
N VAL A 156 -5.25 1.85 -16.43
CA VAL A 156 -5.00 1.21 -17.74
C VAL A 156 -6.06 0.13 -17.99
N LEU A 157 -6.93 0.36 -18.97
CA LEU A 157 -8.04 -0.53 -19.31
C LEU A 157 -8.01 -0.94 -20.79
N SER A 158 -8.15 -2.23 -21.06
CA SER A 158 -8.21 -2.74 -22.44
C SER A 158 -9.61 -2.68 -23.05
N SER A 159 -10.66 -2.57 -22.24
CA SER A 159 -12.05 -2.61 -22.70
C SER A 159 -12.62 -1.20 -22.85
N GLN A 160 -12.87 -0.79 -24.08
CA GLN A 160 -13.50 0.50 -24.36
C GLN A 160 -14.88 0.61 -23.70
N LEU A 161 -15.65 -0.48 -23.70
CA LEU A 161 -16.95 -0.53 -23.01
C LEU A 161 -16.79 -0.20 -21.51
N ALA A 162 -15.78 -0.74 -20.84
CA ALA A 162 -15.56 -0.44 -19.42
C ALA A 162 -15.20 1.04 -19.19
N ILE A 163 -14.42 1.64 -20.08
CA ILE A 163 -14.08 3.06 -20.06
C ILE A 163 -15.35 3.91 -20.24
N ASP A 164 -16.16 3.59 -21.24
CA ASP A 164 -17.40 4.32 -21.55
C ASP A 164 -18.42 4.26 -20.39
N PHE A 165 -18.39 3.18 -19.61
CA PHE A 165 -19.19 2.98 -18.40
C PHE A 165 -18.47 3.42 -17.10
N GLY A 166 -17.39 4.20 -17.20
CA GLY A 166 -16.80 4.94 -16.08
C GLY A 166 -15.70 4.22 -15.29
N LEU A 167 -15.27 3.01 -15.68
CA LEU A 167 -14.18 2.31 -14.98
C LEU A 167 -12.82 3.02 -15.12
N GLY A 168 -12.69 3.88 -16.15
CA GLY A 168 -11.51 4.71 -16.36
C GLY A 168 -11.38 5.88 -15.38
N ILE A 169 -12.39 6.13 -14.54
CA ILE A 169 -12.36 7.17 -13.50
C ILE A 169 -11.80 6.53 -12.23
N SER A 170 -10.70 7.08 -11.72
CA SER A 170 -10.09 6.58 -10.48
C SER A 170 -10.93 6.94 -9.24
N PHE A 171 -10.73 6.23 -8.14
CA PHE A 171 -11.40 6.55 -6.88
C PHE A 171 -11.06 7.96 -6.39
N LEU A 172 -9.79 8.36 -6.52
CA LEU A 172 -9.32 9.70 -6.17
C LEU A 172 -10.02 10.78 -7.00
N GLU A 173 -10.05 10.59 -8.32
CA GLU A 173 -10.70 11.52 -9.25
C GLU A 173 -12.20 11.66 -8.96
N ARG A 174 -12.89 10.54 -8.74
CA ARG A 174 -14.32 10.57 -8.40
C ARG A 174 -14.60 11.35 -7.13
N LEU A 175 -13.80 11.15 -6.09
CA LEU A 175 -13.95 11.88 -4.82
C LEU A 175 -13.64 13.37 -4.96
N MET A 176 -12.67 13.76 -5.81
CA MET A 176 -12.36 15.17 -6.05
C MET A 176 -13.46 15.89 -6.82
N LYS A 177 -14.19 15.18 -7.70
CA LYS A 177 -15.31 15.75 -8.46
C LYS A 177 -16.63 15.77 -7.69
N HIS A 178 -16.80 14.91 -6.69
CA HIS A 178 -18.04 14.72 -5.93
C HIS A 178 -17.81 14.83 -4.41
N VAL A 179 -17.40 16.02 -3.97
CA VAL A 179 -17.43 16.38 -2.54
C VAL A 179 -18.82 16.94 -2.25
N ASP A 180 -19.71 16.10 -1.73
CA ASP A 180 -20.95 16.55 -1.06
C ASP A 180 -20.67 16.97 0.38
#